data_AF-A0A1V3PQX4-F1
#
_entry.id   AF-A0A1V3PQX4-F1
#
_cell.length_a   1.000
_cell.length_b   1.000
_cell.length_c   1.000
_cell.angle_alpha   90.00
_cell.angle_beta   90.00
_cell.angle_gamma   90.00
#
_symmetry.space_group_name_H-M   'P 1'
#
loop_
_entity.id
_entity.type
_entity.pdbx_description
1 polymer ?
#
loop_
_entity_poly.entity_id
_entity_poly.type
_entity_poly.pdbx_seq_one_letter_code
_entity_poly.pdbx_strand_id
1 'polypeptide(L)'
;MGAMALSVAMLSNSDASTRHHSPTAAGTPANSHAGAAHHDPAPPGAQPDQRIVLHRNAGSDKAVLVSVGIPFAPGVLDDPRMLRILDAHGAEVPAAVQTTLKWHFKDGSVRAVRVQFDAQLDTDESTFYFAFGKPRTLDLAPWPYAKGLVAGDQGLLVPTVVATLTPEWLCQSLIAGPQQPAAPNEPYANYVSTQFDWARDLPVKDSTAWLFDRPTTLYKAYIRTGRFDYLQAAILSYHFYMKYIRRDGLPMSPSCAGGWSYGGKPCDVKYVYIEPILLALALTGDDSAHDARMVDDMATLWANGGWSGEPGPYTGAGQYFTERLAGLGLLETVSAYELTGEAHDLTRVRERIDWLYAHQQNNPDGLGNDGSWRNSWNLHENDSWKPETDVRGTSPWMTENIIDGLWHAWLVTGDKRIPEMITGFGRYLEHYGWISPDLIVKPHDWRDPCTGPDGLIGWYWSSAHATTKALEAIQDSEGWYSDSHNVELALPIAAAYYFERDPKQSAALKHRFDELVSSYDSACAANSKTLRRFNWNNRGTGVAQWLIRQPAGSGEPQSSTKHETP
;
A
#
# COMPACT_ATOMS: atom_id res chain seq x y z
N MET A 1 21.95 9.10 -45.37
CA MET A 1 20.95 10.02 -45.95
C MET A 1 19.59 9.63 -45.40
N GLY A 2 18.91 10.54 -44.71
CA GLY A 2 17.50 10.40 -44.31
C GLY A 2 17.24 9.95 -42.86
N ALA A 3 17.48 10.84 -41.89
CA ALA A 3 16.90 10.74 -40.54
C ALA A 3 15.64 11.62 -40.49
N MET A 4 14.51 11.05 -40.10
CA MET A 4 13.27 11.80 -39.80
C MET A 4 13.24 12.11 -38.30
N ALA A 5 13.37 13.39 -37.98
CA ALA A 5 13.07 13.94 -36.67
C ALA A 5 11.58 14.31 -36.62
N LEU A 6 10.87 13.84 -35.60
CA LEU A 6 9.53 14.30 -35.28
C LEU A 6 9.65 15.36 -34.16
N SER A 7 9.41 16.62 -34.52
CA SER A 7 9.27 17.73 -33.57
C SER A 7 7.88 17.71 -32.93
N VAL A 8 7.82 17.79 -31.60
CA VAL A 8 6.58 18.07 -30.86
C VAL A 8 6.47 19.58 -30.68
N ALA A 9 5.40 20.15 -31.21
CA ALA A 9 5.10 21.57 -31.13
C ALA A 9 4.45 21.91 -29.79
N MET A 10 4.99 22.92 -29.11
CA MET A 10 4.30 23.66 -28.04
C MET A 10 3.22 24.55 -28.67
N LEU A 11 2.00 24.49 -28.14
CA LEU A 11 0.95 25.47 -28.43
C LEU A 11 0.54 26.15 -27.13
N SER A 12 1.02 27.38 -26.97
CA SER A 12 0.43 28.42 -26.14
C SER A 12 -0.95 28.81 -26.69
N ASN A 13 -1.94 29.04 -25.84
CA ASN A 13 -3.00 30.00 -26.12
C ASN A 13 -3.62 30.52 -24.83
N SER A 14 -3.35 31.79 -24.56
CA SER A 14 -4.17 32.70 -23.78
C SER A 14 -5.32 33.22 -24.65
N ASP A 15 -6.56 33.11 -24.21
CA ASP A 15 -7.44 34.29 -24.11
C ASP A 15 -8.75 33.97 -23.40
N ALA A 16 -9.11 34.90 -22.51
CA ALA A 16 -10.32 34.90 -21.71
C ALA A 16 -11.50 35.44 -22.51
N SER A 17 -12.65 34.78 -22.42
CA SER A 17 -13.94 35.44 -22.62
C SER A 17 -14.99 34.86 -21.68
N THR A 18 -15.42 35.72 -20.78
CA THR A 18 -16.45 35.57 -19.77
C THR A 18 -17.83 35.34 -20.39
N ARG A 19 -18.50 34.25 -20.01
CA ARG A 19 -19.97 34.20 -20.00
C ARG A 19 -20.46 33.57 -18.70
N HIS A 20 -21.09 34.41 -17.88
CA HIS A 20 -21.84 34.05 -16.69
C HIS A 20 -22.99 33.10 -17.05
N HIS A 21 -22.95 31.89 -16.51
CA HIS A 21 -24.14 31.08 -16.27
C HIS A 21 -24.18 30.76 -14.78
N SER A 22 -25.20 31.33 -14.12
CA SER A 22 -25.52 31.10 -12.73
C SER A 22 -25.88 29.63 -12.49
N PRO A 23 -25.30 28.94 -11.50
CA PRO A 23 -25.81 27.67 -11.01
C PRO A 23 -26.82 27.92 -9.90
N THR A 24 -28.03 27.42 -10.12
CA THR A 24 -29.06 27.20 -9.11
C THR A 24 -28.62 26.19 -8.06
N ALA A 25 -28.78 26.60 -6.79
CA ALA A 25 -28.94 25.81 -5.57
C ALA A 25 -28.00 24.59 -5.36
N ALA A 26 -26.96 24.84 -4.57
CA ALA A 26 -26.18 23.82 -3.89
C ALA A 26 -27.07 22.94 -2.99
N GLY A 27 -27.10 21.64 -3.27
CA GLY A 27 -27.40 20.63 -2.28
C GLY A 27 -26.18 20.47 -1.38
N THR A 28 -26.35 20.70 -0.08
CA THR A 28 -25.34 20.51 0.95
C THR A 28 -24.80 19.08 0.91
N PRO A 29 -23.48 18.85 0.75
CA PRO A 29 -22.92 17.51 0.94
C PRO A 29 -22.99 17.16 2.42
N ALA A 30 -23.58 15.99 2.71
CA ALA A 30 -23.64 15.45 4.05
C ALA A 30 -22.20 15.15 4.53
N ASN A 31 -21.74 15.93 5.51
CA ASN A 31 -20.62 15.57 6.37
C ASN A 31 -20.95 14.23 7.07
N SER A 32 -20.52 13.12 6.47
CA SER A 32 -20.36 11.86 7.21
C SER A 32 -19.02 11.91 7.93
N HIS A 33 -18.92 12.81 8.90
CA HIS A 33 -17.96 12.65 9.98
C HIS A 33 -18.21 11.28 10.59
N ALA A 34 -17.13 10.54 10.86
CA ALA A 34 -17.14 9.27 11.59
C ALA A 34 -18.23 9.30 12.67
N GLY A 35 -19.38 8.70 12.35
CA GLY A 35 -20.45 8.53 13.30
C GLY A 35 -19.84 7.68 14.40
N ALA A 36 -19.76 8.23 15.61
CA ALA A 36 -19.55 7.43 16.79
C ALA A 36 -20.53 6.26 16.69
N ALA A 37 -20.00 5.07 16.37
CA ALA A 37 -20.80 3.88 16.28
C ALA A 37 -21.52 3.77 17.61
N HIS A 38 -22.86 3.66 17.58
CA HIS A 38 -23.60 3.23 18.75
C HIS A 38 -22.91 1.95 19.25
N HIS A 39 -22.27 2.04 20.43
CA HIS A 39 -21.69 0.89 21.10
C HIS A 39 -22.85 0.15 21.75
N ASP A 40 -23.62 -0.57 20.93
CA ASP A 40 -24.48 -1.60 21.48
C ASP A 40 -23.59 -2.58 22.24
N PRO A 41 -23.93 -2.91 23.50
CA PRO A 41 -23.13 -3.84 24.29
C PRO A 41 -23.06 -5.19 23.57
N ALA A 42 -21.87 -5.77 23.53
CA ALA A 42 -21.68 -7.09 22.94
C ALA A 42 -22.56 -8.14 23.66
N PRO A 43 -23.15 -9.10 22.94
CA PRO A 43 -23.94 -10.14 23.55
C PRO A 43 -23.08 -11.06 24.43
N PRO A 44 -23.68 -11.83 25.36
CA PRO A 44 -22.96 -12.78 26.17
C PRO A 44 -22.10 -13.75 25.33
N GLY A 45 -20.81 -13.79 25.61
CA GLY A 45 -19.88 -14.69 24.93
C GLY A 45 -19.19 -14.13 23.68
N ALA A 46 -19.42 -12.86 23.34
CA ALA A 46 -18.63 -12.10 22.37
C ALA A 46 -17.97 -10.88 23.04
N GLN A 47 -16.96 -10.32 22.36
CA GLN A 47 -16.35 -9.05 22.74
C GLN A 47 -16.79 -7.93 21.77
N PRO A 48 -16.77 -6.65 22.19
CA PRO A 48 -17.17 -5.53 21.32
C PRO A 48 -16.39 -5.40 20.01
N ASP A 49 -15.11 -5.77 20.01
CA ASP A 49 -14.24 -5.76 18.83
C ASP A 49 -14.50 -6.96 17.89
N GLN A 50 -15.19 -8.00 18.35
CA GLN A 50 -15.57 -9.18 17.57
C GLN A 50 -16.88 -8.99 16.77
N ARG A 51 -17.21 -7.75 16.45
CA ARG A 51 -18.45 -7.37 15.76
C ARG A 51 -18.31 -7.49 14.25
N ILE A 52 -19.36 -7.99 13.63
CA ILE A 52 -19.58 -8.06 12.18
C ILE A 52 -20.81 -7.20 11.87
N VAL A 53 -20.65 -6.14 11.08
CA VAL A 53 -21.78 -5.36 10.56
C VAL A 53 -21.97 -5.72 9.10
N LEU A 54 -23.16 -6.22 8.77
CA LEU A 54 -23.57 -6.50 7.41
C LEU A 54 -24.17 -5.25 6.81
N HIS A 55 -23.75 -4.89 5.60
CA HIS A 55 -24.25 -3.77 4.82
C HIS A 55 -24.84 -4.30 3.53
N ARG A 56 -26.09 -3.94 3.25
CA ARG A 56 -26.70 -4.19 1.95
C ARG A 56 -25.93 -3.40 0.90
N ASN A 57 -25.35 -4.13 -0.06
CA ASN A 57 -24.54 -3.56 -1.12
C ASN A 57 -25.27 -3.58 -2.48
N ALA A 58 -26.07 -4.61 -2.74
CA ALA A 58 -26.91 -4.70 -3.93
C ALA A 58 -28.16 -5.59 -3.67
N GLY A 59 -29.22 -5.35 -4.46
CA GLY A 59 -30.48 -6.09 -4.37
C GLY A 59 -31.33 -5.73 -3.15
N SER A 60 -32.55 -6.26 -3.08
CA SER A 60 -33.55 -5.93 -2.05
C SER A 60 -34.07 -7.15 -1.28
N ASP A 61 -33.51 -8.33 -1.52
CA ASP A 61 -33.96 -9.56 -0.85
C ASP A 61 -33.63 -9.51 0.65
N LYS A 62 -34.58 -9.96 1.47
CA LYS A 62 -34.38 -10.08 2.92
C LYS A 62 -33.41 -11.19 3.27
N ALA A 63 -33.58 -12.36 2.64
CA ALA A 63 -32.67 -13.48 2.79
C ALA A 63 -31.42 -13.22 1.95
N VAL A 64 -30.25 -13.24 2.58
CA VAL A 64 -28.97 -12.94 1.93
C VAL A 64 -27.92 -13.99 2.30
N LEU A 65 -27.03 -14.25 1.34
CA LEU A 65 -25.84 -15.06 1.56
C LEU A 65 -24.72 -14.14 2.03
N VAL A 66 -24.15 -14.43 3.19
CA VAL A 66 -23.04 -13.67 3.74
C VAL A 66 -21.74 -14.42 3.50
N SER A 67 -20.71 -13.71 3.07
CA SER A 67 -19.32 -14.16 3.13
C SER A 67 -18.46 -13.05 3.72
N VAL A 68 -17.64 -13.39 4.71
CA VAL A 68 -16.73 -12.45 5.37
C VAL A 68 -15.38 -13.12 5.61
N GLY A 69 -14.31 -12.36 5.41
CA GLY A 69 -12.96 -12.76 5.82
C GLY A 69 -12.71 -12.28 7.23
N ILE A 70 -12.26 -13.16 8.12
CA ILE A 70 -11.89 -12.81 9.48
C ILE A 70 -10.40 -13.11 9.67
N PRO A 71 -9.53 -12.08 9.72
CA PRO A 71 -8.11 -12.26 9.98
C PRO A 71 -7.83 -12.39 11.49
N PHE A 72 -6.74 -13.08 11.83
CA PHE A 72 -6.31 -13.36 13.20
C PHE A 72 -4.82 -13.08 13.35
N ALA A 73 -4.42 -12.52 14.50
CA ALA A 73 -3.02 -12.40 14.84
C ALA A 73 -2.39 -13.79 15.08
N PRO A 74 -1.04 -13.91 15.01
CA PRO A 74 -0.35 -15.17 15.32
C PRO A 74 -0.77 -15.73 16.68
N GLY A 75 -1.09 -17.03 16.71
CA GLY A 75 -1.45 -17.77 17.92
C GLY A 75 -2.86 -17.51 18.47
N VAL A 76 -3.65 -16.63 17.85
CA VAL A 76 -5.03 -16.33 18.32
C VAL A 76 -6.00 -17.46 17.98
N LEU A 77 -5.83 -18.09 16.81
CA LEU A 77 -6.67 -19.20 16.36
C LEU A 77 -5.82 -20.28 15.69
N ASP A 78 -5.83 -21.49 16.24
CA ASP A 78 -5.14 -22.65 15.65
C ASP A 78 -6.08 -23.56 14.85
N ASP A 79 -7.35 -23.62 15.24
CA ASP A 79 -8.35 -24.52 14.67
C ASP A 79 -9.63 -23.76 14.31
N PRO A 80 -10.05 -23.70 13.03
CA PRO A 80 -11.25 -22.99 12.60
C PRO A 80 -12.55 -23.57 13.19
N ARG A 81 -12.53 -24.78 13.78
CA ARG A 81 -13.68 -25.34 14.51
C ARG A 81 -13.96 -24.60 15.82
N MET A 82 -12.98 -23.85 16.34
CA MET A 82 -13.12 -23.06 17.55
C MET A 82 -13.80 -21.71 17.31
N LEU A 83 -14.11 -21.37 16.05
CA LEU A 83 -14.80 -20.13 15.69
C LEU A 83 -16.30 -20.38 15.49
N ARG A 84 -17.09 -19.53 16.14
CA ARG A 84 -18.56 -19.52 16.08
C ARG A 84 -19.05 -18.16 15.61
N ILE A 85 -20.19 -18.14 14.94
CA ILE A 85 -20.92 -16.92 14.59
C ILE A 85 -22.14 -16.83 15.48
N LEU A 86 -22.36 -15.65 16.05
CA LEU A 86 -23.45 -15.36 16.95
C LEU A 86 -24.32 -14.25 16.35
N ASP A 87 -25.63 -14.34 16.55
CA ASP A 87 -26.55 -13.25 16.27
C ASP A 87 -26.43 -12.12 17.33
N ALA A 88 -27.21 -11.06 17.17
CA ALA A 88 -27.23 -9.94 18.11
C ALA A 88 -27.69 -10.32 19.54
N HIS A 89 -28.31 -11.48 19.73
CA HIS A 89 -28.74 -11.99 21.03
C HIS A 89 -27.75 -13.00 21.64
N GLY A 90 -26.66 -13.32 20.95
CA GLY A 90 -25.66 -14.29 21.37
C GLY A 90 -26.00 -15.75 21.03
N ALA A 91 -27.05 -15.99 20.24
CA ALA A 91 -27.38 -17.32 19.76
C ALA A 91 -26.46 -17.71 18.59
N GLU A 92 -25.97 -18.96 18.59
CA GLU A 92 -25.11 -19.46 17.52
C GLU A 92 -25.90 -19.57 16.20
N VAL A 93 -25.28 -19.12 15.11
CA VAL A 93 -25.81 -19.18 13.74
C VAL A 93 -25.08 -20.29 12.98
N PRO A 94 -25.79 -21.16 12.23
CA PRO A 94 -25.14 -22.14 11.36
C PRO A 94 -24.19 -21.45 10.38
N ALA A 95 -22.93 -21.86 10.38
CA ALA A 95 -21.91 -21.24 9.55
C ALA A 95 -20.92 -22.27 8.99
N ALA A 96 -20.43 -22.02 7.78
CA ALA A 96 -19.28 -22.68 7.21
C ALA A 96 -18.04 -21.82 7.51
N VAL A 97 -17.01 -22.42 8.12
CA VAL A 97 -15.75 -21.73 8.44
C VAL A 97 -14.61 -22.50 7.80
N GLN A 98 -13.88 -21.84 6.89
CA GLN A 98 -12.79 -22.42 6.14
C GLN A 98 -11.53 -21.58 6.33
N THR A 99 -10.41 -22.20 6.71
CA THR A 99 -9.11 -21.51 6.70
C THR A 99 -8.75 -21.09 5.27
N THR A 100 -8.44 -19.81 5.08
CA THR A 100 -7.97 -19.27 3.80
C THR A 100 -6.48 -18.97 3.84
N LEU A 101 -5.95 -18.52 4.98
CA LEU A 101 -4.53 -18.19 5.16
C LEU A 101 -3.97 -18.76 6.47
N LYS A 102 -2.66 -19.02 6.50
CA LYS A 102 -1.91 -19.43 7.70
C LYS A 102 -0.68 -18.55 7.90
N TRP A 103 -0.25 -18.40 9.16
CA TRP A 103 1.03 -17.79 9.54
C TRP A 103 2.20 -18.75 9.32
N HIS A 104 2.37 -19.26 8.10
CA HIS A 104 3.39 -20.27 7.79
C HIS A 104 4.84 -19.79 8.02
N PHE A 105 5.07 -18.48 8.08
CA PHE A 105 6.35 -17.85 8.40
C PHE A 105 6.50 -17.44 9.87
N LYS A 106 5.55 -17.78 10.74
CA LYS A 106 5.62 -17.57 12.20
C LYS A 106 5.35 -18.87 12.95
N ASP A 107 4.13 -19.05 13.47
CA ASP A 107 3.74 -20.17 14.35
C ASP A 107 2.84 -21.20 13.65
N GLY A 108 2.49 -20.98 12.38
CA GLY A 108 1.63 -21.86 11.61
C GLY A 108 0.13 -21.79 11.98
N SER A 109 -0.25 -20.88 12.87
CA SER A 109 -1.66 -20.69 13.26
C SER A 109 -2.50 -20.17 12.09
N VAL A 110 -3.82 -20.22 12.23
CA VAL A 110 -4.73 -19.63 11.26
C VAL A 110 -4.50 -18.12 11.20
N ARG A 111 -4.28 -17.61 9.99
CA ARG A 111 -4.12 -16.18 9.72
C ARG A 111 -5.41 -15.54 9.26
N ALA A 112 -6.21 -16.25 8.47
CA ALA A 112 -7.54 -15.81 8.11
C ALA A 112 -8.45 -17.00 7.82
N VAL A 113 -9.74 -16.79 8.01
CA VAL A 113 -10.79 -17.71 7.57
C VAL A 113 -11.79 -16.99 6.69
N ARG A 114 -12.43 -17.74 5.80
CA ARG A 114 -13.72 -17.40 5.23
C ARG A 114 -14.82 -17.94 6.12
N VAL A 115 -15.76 -17.08 6.50
CA VAL A 115 -17.00 -17.44 7.17
C VAL A 115 -18.17 -17.20 6.23
N GLN A 116 -19.05 -18.18 6.13
CA GLN A 116 -20.26 -18.15 5.30
C GLN A 116 -21.49 -18.57 6.09
N PHE A 117 -22.56 -17.77 6.05
CA PHE A 117 -23.83 -18.04 6.73
C PHE A 117 -25.00 -17.35 6.03
N ASP A 118 -26.21 -17.81 6.31
CA ASP A 118 -27.45 -17.18 5.86
C ASP A 118 -27.88 -16.10 6.88
N ALA A 119 -28.31 -14.93 6.40
CA ALA A 119 -28.83 -13.85 7.23
C ALA A 119 -30.16 -13.32 6.71
N GLN A 120 -30.92 -12.67 7.60
CA GLN A 120 -32.10 -11.89 7.27
C GLN A 120 -31.79 -10.41 7.52
N LEU A 121 -31.86 -9.59 6.48
CA LEU A 121 -31.67 -8.14 6.54
C LEU A 121 -33.02 -7.45 6.37
N ASP A 122 -33.64 -7.07 7.48
CA ASP A 122 -34.89 -6.30 7.50
C ASP A 122 -34.69 -4.82 7.14
N THR A 123 -33.47 -4.31 7.36
CA THR A 123 -33.02 -2.97 6.96
C THR A 123 -31.77 -3.10 6.07
N ASP A 124 -31.10 -1.99 5.79
CA ASP A 124 -29.83 -1.99 5.05
C ASP A 124 -28.64 -2.49 5.88
N GLU A 125 -28.80 -2.63 7.21
CA GLU A 125 -27.74 -3.10 8.09
C GLU A 125 -28.21 -4.18 9.07
N SER A 126 -27.30 -5.07 9.48
CA SER A 126 -27.56 -6.04 10.56
C SER A 126 -26.26 -6.41 11.28
N THR A 127 -26.35 -6.61 12.59
CA THR A 127 -25.18 -6.88 13.44
C THR A 127 -25.11 -8.35 13.85
N PHE A 128 -23.94 -8.94 13.66
CA PHE A 128 -23.54 -10.26 14.10
C PHE A 128 -22.23 -10.16 14.87
N TYR A 129 -21.82 -11.26 15.48
CA TYR A 129 -20.54 -11.36 16.18
C TYR A 129 -19.85 -12.66 15.79
N PHE A 130 -18.52 -12.68 15.88
CA PHE A 130 -17.79 -13.94 15.98
C PHE A 130 -17.30 -14.14 17.40
N ALA A 131 -17.07 -15.38 17.79
CA ALA A 131 -16.51 -15.73 19.08
C ALA A 131 -15.66 -16.97 18.95
N PHE A 132 -14.57 -17.04 19.72
CA PHE A 132 -13.67 -18.19 19.75
C PHE A 132 -13.35 -18.66 21.16
N GLY A 133 -12.74 -19.84 21.27
CA GLY A 133 -12.45 -20.53 22.54
C GLY A 133 -13.48 -21.59 22.94
N LYS A 134 -14.56 -21.76 22.16
CA LYS A 134 -15.50 -22.89 22.27
C LYS A 134 -15.74 -23.49 20.88
N PRO A 135 -15.79 -24.82 20.74
CA PRO A 135 -16.09 -25.45 19.46
C PRO A 135 -17.47 -25.03 18.95
N ARG A 136 -17.57 -24.83 17.62
CA ARG A 136 -18.85 -24.67 16.92
C ARG A 136 -19.67 -25.95 17.00
N THR A 137 -20.99 -25.77 17.12
CA THR A 137 -21.98 -26.85 17.20
C THR A 137 -22.98 -26.81 16.05
N LEU A 138 -23.09 -25.68 15.35
CA LEU A 138 -23.94 -25.52 14.16
C LEU A 138 -23.08 -25.32 12.91
N ASP A 139 -22.98 -26.36 12.09
CA ASP A 139 -22.24 -26.32 10.82
C ASP A 139 -23.17 -26.10 9.61
N LEU A 140 -22.62 -25.40 8.63
CA LEU A 140 -23.21 -25.22 7.30
C LEU A 140 -22.21 -25.71 6.24
N ALA A 141 -22.71 -26.22 5.12
CA ALA A 141 -21.84 -26.55 3.99
C ALA A 141 -21.34 -25.26 3.32
N PRO A 142 -20.05 -25.15 2.98
CA PRO A 142 -19.52 -23.98 2.29
C PRO A 142 -20.07 -23.90 0.85
N TRP A 143 -20.04 -22.70 0.28
CA TRP A 143 -20.35 -22.45 -1.13
C TRP A 143 -19.25 -21.64 -1.82
N PRO A 144 -19.15 -21.69 -3.17
CA PRO A 144 -18.25 -20.81 -3.90
C PRO A 144 -18.59 -19.34 -3.64
N TYR A 145 -17.58 -18.49 -3.38
CA TYR A 145 -17.78 -17.05 -3.12
C TYR A 145 -18.64 -16.38 -4.20
N ALA A 146 -18.42 -16.77 -5.47
CA ALA A 146 -19.15 -16.27 -6.64
C ALA A 146 -20.68 -16.42 -6.55
N LYS A 147 -21.22 -17.32 -5.71
CA LYS A 147 -22.67 -17.48 -5.50
C LYS A 147 -23.31 -16.25 -4.84
N GLY A 148 -22.56 -15.50 -4.04
CA GLY A 148 -23.02 -14.26 -3.38
C GLY A 148 -22.88 -13.01 -4.25
N LEU A 149 -22.40 -13.15 -5.49
CA LEU A 149 -22.14 -12.03 -6.39
C LEU A 149 -23.31 -11.79 -7.36
N VAL A 150 -23.55 -10.52 -7.66
CA VAL A 150 -24.51 -10.05 -8.67
C VAL A 150 -23.83 -9.12 -9.66
N ALA A 151 -24.46 -8.91 -10.82
CA ALA A 151 -23.98 -7.93 -11.79
C ALA A 151 -24.02 -6.52 -11.19
N GLY A 152 -22.88 -5.82 -11.27
CA GLY A 152 -22.75 -4.40 -10.99
C GLY A 152 -22.36 -3.61 -12.23
N ASP A 153 -21.92 -2.38 -12.02
CA ASP A 153 -21.50 -1.49 -13.10
C ASP A 153 -20.22 -1.99 -13.81
N GLN A 154 -20.00 -1.48 -15.03
CA GLN A 154 -18.77 -1.75 -15.81
C GLN A 154 -18.52 -3.24 -16.13
N GLY A 155 -19.59 -4.04 -16.07
CA GLY A 155 -19.52 -5.49 -16.25
C GLY A 155 -18.66 -6.16 -15.18
N LEU A 156 -18.68 -5.62 -13.96
CA LEU A 156 -18.08 -6.20 -12.77
C LEU A 156 -19.14 -6.94 -11.97
N LEU A 157 -18.69 -7.91 -11.19
CA LEU A 157 -19.53 -8.56 -10.19
C LEU A 157 -19.33 -7.83 -8.85
N VAL A 158 -20.37 -7.75 -8.02
CA VAL A 158 -20.28 -7.18 -6.66
C VAL A 158 -21.06 -8.06 -5.69
N PRO A 159 -20.65 -8.17 -4.43
CA PRO A 159 -21.41 -8.94 -3.44
C PRO A 159 -22.75 -8.25 -3.15
N THR A 160 -23.80 -9.02 -2.88
CA THR A 160 -25.10 -8.44 -2.45
C THR A 160 -25.02 -7.83 -1.05
N VAL A 161 -24.15 -8.36 -0.19
CA VAL A 161 -23.89 -7.90 1.16
C VAL A 161 -22.39 -7.80 1.39
N VAL A 162 -21.95 -6.71 2.00
CA VAL A 162 -20.56 -6.52 2.43
C VAL A 162 -20.54 -6.55 3.96
N ALA A 163 -19.65 -7.35 4.53
CA ALA A 163 -19.47 -7.44 5.97
C ALA A 163 -18.24 -6.62 6.39
N THR A 164 -18.39 -5.74 7.37
CA THR A 164 -17.29 -4.99 7.98
C THR A 164 -16.99 -5.47 9.40
N LEU A 165 -15.71 -5.62 9.72
CA LEU A 165 -15.19 -5.79 11.07
C LEU A 165 -14.74 -4.45 11.69
N THR A 166 -14.49 -4.46 13.00
CA THR A 166 -13.98 -3.28 13.73
C THR A 166 -12.52 -2.99 13.37
N PRO A 167 -12.10 -1.71 13.30
CA PRO A 167 -10.71 -1.37 13.04
C PRO A 167 -9.77 -1.88 14.14
N GLU A 168 -10.23 -1.97 15.39
CA GLU A 168 -9.46 -2.55 16.49
C GLU A 168 -9.05 -4.00 16.18
N TRP A 169 -10.01 -4.83 15.77
CA TRP A 169 -9.73 -6.22 15.40
C TRP A 169 -8.84 -6.30 14.16
N LEU A 170 -9.16 -5.52 13.12
CA LEU A 170 -8.41 -5.54 11.86
C LEU A 170 -6.94 -5.14 12.05
N CYS A 171 -6.65 -4.08 12.81
CA CYS A 171 -5.28 -3.67 13.11
C CYS A 171 -4.55 -4.68 14.00
N GLN A 172 -5.22 -5.25 15.01
CA GLN A 172 -4.62 -6.27 15.88
C GLN A 172 -4.31 -7.57 15.14
N SER A 173 -5.05 -7.89 14.07
CA SER A 173 -4.83 -9.10 13.28
C SER A 173 -3.48 -9.15 12.56
N LEU A 174 -2.80 -8.00 12.39
CA LEU A 174 -1.55 -7.85 11.64
C LEU A 174 -1.63 -8.27 10.16
N ILE A 175 -2.85 -8.37 9.58
CA ILE A 175 -3.02 -8.86 8.20
C ILE A 175 -2.29 -7.98 7.17
N ALA A 176 -2.29 -6.66 7.37
CA ALA A 176 -1.55 -5.67 6.59
C ALA A 176 -0.35 -5.11 7.38
N GLY A 177 0.31 -5.98 8.15
CA GLY A 177 1.36 -5.62 9.10
C GLY A 177 0.84 -4.87 10.33
N PRO A 178 1.75 -4.40 11.21
CA PRO A 178 1.40 -3.52 12.32
C PRO A 178 0.69 -2.26 11.83
N GLN A 179 -0.47 -1.98 12.41
CA GLN A 179 -1.28 -0.80 12.13
C GLN A 179 -1.90 -0.31 13.44
N GLN A 180 -2.55 0.84 13.40
CA GLN A 180 -3.42 1.29 14.47
C GLN A 180 -4.74 1.83 13.92
N PRO A 181 -5.85 1.66 14.66
CA PRO A 181 -7.10 2.33 14.33
C PRO A 181 -6.87 3.83 14.18
N ALA A 182 -7.44 4.42 13.14
CA ALA A 182 -7.40 5.85 12.92
C ALA A 182 -8.11 6.56 14.07
N ALA A 183 -7.40 7.45 14.77
CA ALA A 183 -8.01 8.23 15.83
C ALA A 183 -9.00 9.26 15.23
N PRO A 184 -10.04 9.67 15.99
CA PRO A 184 -10.86 10.81 15.59
C PRO A 184 -9.97 12.03 15.32
N ASN A 185 -10.17 12.67 14.16
CA ASN A 185 -9.40 13.83 13.69
C ASN A 185 -7.89 13.59 13.48
N GLU A 186 -7.45 12.35 13.29
CA GLU A 186 -6.06 12.09 12.89
C GLU A 186 -5.77 12.76 11.53
N PRO A 187 -4.73 13.63 11.42
CA PRO A 187 -4.45 14.39 10.20
C PRO A 187 -4.32 13.53 8.95
N TYR A 188 -3.57 12.42 9.03
CA TYR A 188 -3.41 11.50 7.90
C TYR A 188 -4.73 10.83 7.49
N ALA A 189 -5.56 10.40 8.44
CA ALA A 189 -6.85 9.80 8.13
C ALA A 189 -7.81 10.82 7.46
N ASN A 190 -7.77 12.08 7.90
CA ASN A 190 -8.50 13.17 7.26
C ASN A 190 -8.00 13.42 5.83
N TYR A 191 -6.67 13.42 5.62
CA TYR A 191 -6.06 13.56 4.30
C TYR A 191 -6.52 12.46 3.34
N VAL A 192 -6.44 11.19 3.76
CA VAL A 192 -6.93 10.03 2.98
C VAL A 192 -8.42 10.19 2.66
N SER A 193 -9.23 10.61 3.63
CA SER A 193 -10.67 10.82 3.40
C SER A 193 -10.95 11.94 2.41
N THR A 194 -10.24 13.07 2.47
CA THR A 194 -10.39 14.15 1.51
C THR A 194 -9.95 13.73 0.11
N GLN A 195 -8.87 12.93 -0.02
CA GLN A 195 -8.52 12.38 -1.33
C GLN A 195 -9.57 11.38 -1.84
N PHE A 196 -10.15 10.58 -0.94
CA PHE A 196 -11.17 9.62 -1.30
C PHE A 196 -12.43 10.26 -1.87
N ASP A 197 -12.78 11.50 -1.50
CA ASP A 197 -13.96 12.20 -2.04
C ASP A 197 -13.95 12.27 -3.57
N TRP A 198 -12.78 12.50 -4.18
CA TRP A 198 -12.61 12.45 -5.63
C TRP A 198 -12.10 11.10 -6.14
N ALA A 199 -11.40 10.32 -5.31
CA ALA A 199 -10.85 9.04 -5.70
C ALA A 199 -11.83 7.88 -5.56
N ARG A 200 -13.03 8.06 -4.98
CA ARG A 200 -14.00 6.99 -4.72
C ARG A 200 -14.49 6.29 -5.99
N ASP A 201 -14.64 7.06 -7.06
CA ASP A 201 -15.15 6.55 -8.32
C ASP A 201 -14.11 5.64 -8.98
N LEU A 202 -14.57 4.56 -9.60
CA LEU A 202 -13.69 3.61 -10.28
C LEU A 202 -13.10 4.27 -11.54
N PRO A 203 -11.76 4.40 -11.67
CA PRO A 203 -11.14 5.15 -12.76
C PRO A 203 -11.05 4.32 -14.05
N VAL A 204 -12.20 3.96 -14.64
CA VAL A 204 -12.32 3.09 -15.82
C VAL A 204 -11.90 3.71 -17.15
N LYS A 205 -11.45 4.97 -17.14
CA LYS A 205 -11.01 5.71 -18.34
C LYS A 205 -9.52 6.05 -18.31
N ASP A 206 -8.83 5.78 -17.20
CA ASP A 206 -7.43 6.15 -17.02
C ASP A 206 -6.64 4.96 -16.47
N SER A 207 -5.92 4.28 -17.36
CA SER A 207 -5.04 3.17 -16.96
C SER A 207 -3.91 3.62 -16.04
N THR A 208 -3.51 4.90 -16.07
CA THR A 208 -2.43 5.41 -15.22
C THR A 208 -2.85 5.52 -13.77
N ALA A 209 -4.15 5.68 -13.49
CA ALA A 209 -4.75 5.71 -12.15
C ALA A 209 -4.57 4.40 -11.35
N TRP A 210 -4.05 3.35 -11.97
CA TRP A 210 -3.79 2.04 -11.36
C TRP A 210 -2.32 1.82 -10.99
N LEU A 211 -1.44 2.79 -11.26
CA LEU A 211 -0.08 2.77 -10.72
C LEU A 211 -0.10 2.87 -9.19
N PHE A 212 0.81 2.15 -8.53
CA PHE A 212 0.98 2.10 -7.07
C PHE A 212 -0.15 1.40 -6.30
N ASP A 213 -0.83 0.45 -6.94
CA ASP A 213 -1.75 -0.50 -6.29
C ASP A 213 -2.95 0.12 -5.57
N ARG A 214 -3.93 0.55 -6.37
CA ARG A 214 -5.20 1.10 -5.88
C ARG A 214 -5.98 0.16 -4.93
N PRO A 215 -6.23 -1.13 -5.27
CA PRO A 215 -6.98 -2.02 -4.38
C PRO A 215 -6.38 -2.10 -2.96
N THR A 216 -5.06 -2.30 -2.85
CA THR A 216 -4.39 -2.37 -1.55
C THR A 216 -4.53 -1.08 -0.76
N THR A 217 -4.37 0.08 -1.41
CA THR A 217 -4.56 1.38 -0.75
C THR A 217 -5.94 1.49 -0.09
N LEU A 218 -7.00 1.06 -0.78
CA LEU A 218 -8.36 1.07 -0.25
C LEU A 218 -8.57 0.04 0.87
N TYR A 219 -8.01 -1.17 0.74
CA TYR A 219 -8.07 -2.16 1.82
C TYR A 219 -7.33 -1.69 3.08
N LYS A 220 -6.15 -1.08 2.95
CA LYS A 220 -5.39 -0.52 4.09
C LYS A 220 -6.12 0.65 4.74
N ALA A 221 -6.79 1.51 3.96
CA ALA A 221 -7.67 2.55 4.48
C ALA A 221 -8.87 1.96 5.26
N TYR A 222 -9.49 0.89 4.74
CA TYR A 222 -10.54 0.16 5.43
C TYR A 222 -10.05 -0.45 6.75
N ILE A 223 -8.91 -1.14 6.76
CA ILE A 223 -8.34 -1.77 7.97
C ILE A 223 -8.24 -0.79 9.14
N ARG A 224 -7.77 0.43 8.87
CA ARG A 224 -7.57 1.45 9.92
C ARG A 224 -8.85 2.11 10.38
N THR A 225 -9.93 2.08 9.60
CA THR A 225 -11.14 2.89 9.86
C THR A 225 -12.41 2.08 10.06
N GLY A 226 -12.45 0.82 9.62
CA GLY A 226 -13.67 0.00 9.59
C GLY A 226 -14.75 0.51 8.63
N ARG A 227 -14.45 1.52 7.80
CA ARG A 227 -15.43 2.19 6.95
C ARG A 227 -15.95 1.30 5.82
N PHE A 228 -17.27 1.17 5.73
CA PHE A 228 -17.95 0.40 4.68
C PHE A 228 -17.62 0.90 3.26
N ASP A 229 -17.62 2.21 3.03
CA ASP A 229 -17.39 2.79 1.70
C ASP A 229 -15.96 2.55 1.17
N TYR A 230 -14.96 2.51 2.05
CA TYR A 230 -13.61 2.08 1.69
C TYR A 230 -13.57 0.61 1.29
N LEU A 231 -14.20 -0.28 2.05
CA LEU A 231 -14.24 -1.71 1.71
C LEU A 231 -15.00 -1.96 0.40
N GLN A 232 -16.13 -1.27 0.20
CA GLN A 232 -16.90 -1.34 -1.04
C GLN A 232 -16.06 -0.91 -2.25
N ALA A 233 -15.35 0.22 -2.15
CA ALA A 233 -14.47 0.70 -3.21
C ALA A 233 -13.27 -0.24 -3.44
N ALA A 234 -12.73 -0.85 -2.37
CA ALA A 234 -11.64 -1.83 -2.45
C ALA A 234 -12.07 -3.08 -3.24
N ILE A 235 -13.22 -3.67 -2.89
CA ILE A 235 -13.79 -4.84 -3.58
C ILE A 235 -14.02 -4.54 -5.07
N LEU A 236 -14.63 -3.39 -5.37
CA LEU A 236 -14.89 -2.98 -6.75
C LEU A 236 -13.58 -2.78 -7.53
N SER A 237 -12.57 -2.16 -6.90
CA SER A 237 -11.26 -1.94 -7.51
C SER A 237 -10.50 -3.26 -7.72
N TYR A 238 -10.59 -4.19 -6.77
CA TYR A 238 -9.99 -5.52 -6.87
C TYR A 238 -10.59 -6.31 -8.04
N HIS A 239 -11.92 -6.38 -8.15
CA HIS A 239 -12.57 -7.07 -9.27
C HIS A 239 -12.23 -6.46 -10.64
N PHE A 240 -12.16 -5.12 -10.74
CA PHE A 240 -11.71 -4.48 -11.97
C PHE A 240 -10.26 -4.82 -12.27
N TYR A 241 -9.38 -4.73 -11.28
CA TYR A 241 -7.96 -5.04 -11.43
C TYR A 241 -7.75 -6.48 -11.94
N MET A 242 -8.34 -7.45 -11.23
CA MET A 242 -8.20 -8.87 -11.53
C MET A 242 -8.81 -9.27 -12.88
N LYS A 243 -9.88 -8.61 -13.32
CA LYS A 243 -10.47 -8.79 -14.67
C LYS A 243 -9.45 -8.59 -15.79
N TYR A 244 -8.42 -7.78 -15.56
CA TYR A 244 -7.40 -7.46 -16.56
C TYR A 244 -6.08 -8.21 -16.34
N ILE A 245 -5.97 -9.10 -15.35
CA ILE A 245 -4.80 -9.97 -15.21
C ILE A 245 -4.85 -11.08 -16.26
N ARG A 246 -3.80 -11.15 -17.06
CA ARG A 246 -3.66 -12.14 -18.13
C ARG A 246 -3.42 -13.53 -17.54
N ARG A 247 -4.19 -14.51 -17.99
CA ARG A 247 -4.10 -15.92 -17.55
C ARG A 247 -3.34 -16.83 -18.51
N ASP A 248 -3.28 -16.47 -19.79
CA ASP A 248 -2.71 -17.30 -20.86
C ASP A 248 -1.25 -16.93 -21.18
N GLY A 249 -0.50 -17.90 -21.71
CA GLY A 249 0.88 -17.71 -22.15
C GLY A 249 1.93 -17.97 -21.07
N LEU A 250 3.18 -17.63 -21.37
CA LEU A 250 4.30 -17.71 -20.43
C LEU A 250 4.38 -16.44 -19.56
N PRO A 251 4.80 -16.53 -18.29
CA PRO A 251 5.00 -15.38 -17.40
C PRO A 251 6.29 -14.60 -17.70
N MET A 252 6.51 -14.29 -18.98
CA MET A 252 7.65 -13.51 -19.47
C MET A 252 7.32 -12.87 -20.82
N SER A 253 8.07 -11.84 -21.20
CA SER A 253 7.92 -11.16 -22.50
C SER A 253 8.11 -12.14 -23.66
N PRO A 254 7.26 -12.12 -24.71
CA PRO A 254 6.16 -11.17 -24.96
C PRO A 254 4.77 -11.65 -24.50
N SER A 255 4.66 -12.84 -23.91
CA SER A 255 3.37 -13.43 -23.51
C SER A 255 2.80 -12.80 -22.24
N CYS A 256 3.62 -12.69 -21.18
CA CYS A 256 3.27 -11.95 -19.96
C CYS A 256 1.97 -12.43 -19.28
N ALA A 257 1.83 -13.75 -19.10
CA ALA A 257 0.90 -14.29 -18.11
C ALA A 257 1.19 -13.68 -16.73
N GLY A 258 0.16 -13.46 -15.92
CA GLY A 258 0.25 -12.67 -14.68
C GLY A 258 0.28 -11.15 -14.91
N GLY A 259 0.39 -10.71 -16.16
CA GLY A 259 0.48 -9.32 -16.55
C GLY A 259 -0.84 -8.54 -16.56
N TRP A 260 -0.80 -7.24 -16.27
CA TRP A 260 -2.00 -6.39 -16.30
C TRP A 260 -2.25 -5.78 -17.68
N SER A 261 -3.33 -6.19 -18.34
CA SER A 261 -3.57 -5.92 -19.76
C SER A 261 -4.31 -4.62 -20.07
N TYR A 262 -4.94 -3.98 -19.08
CA TYR A 262 -5.71 -2.75 -19.30
C TYR A 262 -4.79 -1.61 -19.75
N GLY A 263 -5.22 -0.83 -20.75
CA GLY A 263 -4.39 0.21 -21.34
C GLY A 263 -3.18 -0.31 -22.13
N GLY A 264 -3.13 -1.60 -22.47
CA GLY A 264 -2.09 -2.18 -23.31
C GLY A 264 -0.75 -2.36 -22.60
N LYS A 265 -0.77 -2.70 -21.31
CA LYS A 265 0.43 -2.79 -20.46
C LYS A 265 0.78 -4.20 -19.93
N PRO A 266 0.52 -5.30 -20.66
CA PRO A 266 0.57 -6.65 -20.10
C PRO A 266 1.94 -7.03 -19.53
N CYS A 267 3.06 -6.49 -19.99
CA CYS A 267 4.37 -6.82 -19.43
C CYS A 267 4.99 -5.69 -18.62
N ASP A 268 4.24 -4.62 -18.33
CA ASP A 268 4.71 -3.56 -17.45
C ASP A 268 4.47 -4.00 -16.00
N VAL A 269 5.50 -4.62 -15.41
CA VAL A 269 5.44 -5.15 -14.03
C VAL A 269 5.08 -4.09 -13.00
N LYS A 270 5.21 -2.79 -13.32
CA LYS A 270 4.74 -1.67 -12.48
C LYS A 270 3.25 -1.72 -12.18
N TYR A 271 2.48 -2.56 -12.88
CA TYR A 271 1.04 -2.76 -12.69
C TYR A 271 0.69 -4.16 -12.14
N VAL A 272 1.67 -4.98 -11.79
CA VAL A 272 1.44 -6.35 -11.29
C VAL A 272 1.52 -6.32 -9.76
N TYR A 273 0.41 -6.56 -9.08
CA TYR A 273 0.25 -6.47 -7.63
C TYR A 273 -0.44 -7.73 -7.11
N ILE A 274 0.18 -8.37 -6.13
CA ILE A 274 -0.25 -9.62 -5.50
C ILE A 274 -0.84 -9.34 -4.11
N GLU A 275 -0.40 -8.29 -3.41
CA GLU A 275 -0.96 -7.87 -2.11
C GLU A 275 -2.51 -7.75 -2.11
N PRO A 276 -3.18 -7.23 -3.17
CA PRO A 276 -4.64 -7.17 -3.23
C PRO A 276 -5.34 -8.53 -3.10
N ILE A 277 -4.72 -9.59 -3.61
CA ILE A 277 -5.27 -10.95 -3.56
C ILE A 277 -5.27 -11.44 -2.10
N LEU A 278 -4.15 -11.23 -1.40
CA LEU A 278 -4.01 -11.56 0.02
C LEU A 278 -5.06 -10.82 0.85
N LEU A 279 -5.22 -9.52 0.62
CA LEU A 279 -6.17 -8.70 1.38
C LEU A 279 -7.63 -9.03 1.05
N ALA A 280 -7.97 -9.31 -0.21
CA ALA A 280 -9.31 -9.76 -0.59
C ALA A 280 -9.68 -11.08 0.11
N LEU A 281 -8.80 -12.08 0.07
CA LEU A 281 -9.02 -13.34 0.78
C LEU A 281 -9.19 -13.16 2.29
N ALA A 282 -8.36 -12.32 2.89
CA ALA A 282 -8.35 -12.17 4.34
C ALA A 282 -9.52 -11.34 4.88
N LEU A 283 -10.01 -10.37 4.11
CA LEU A 283 -11.01 -9.40 4.55
C LEU A 283 -12.43 -9.74 4.05
N THR A 284 -12.57 -10.46 2.94
CA THR A 284 -13.89 -10.83 2.38
C THR A 284 -14.07 -12.34 2.15
N GLY A 285 -12.98 -13.11 2.14
CA GLY A 285 -12.99 -14.52 1.78
C GLY A 285 -13.09 -14.76 0.27
N ASP A 286 -12.78 -13.75 -0.54
CA ASP A 286 -12.93 -13.80 -2.00
C ASP A 286 -11.77 -14.53 -2.69
N ASP A 287 -12.06 -15.76 -3.13
CA ASP A 287 -11.22 -16.61 -3.96
C ASP A 287 -11.70 -16.69 -5.42
N SER A 288 -12.64 -15.84 -5.83
CA SER A 288 -13.31 -15.96 -7.14
C SER A 288 -12.47 -15.46 -8.32
N ALA A 289 -11.50 -14.58 -8.07
CA ALA A 289 -10.77 -13.87 -9.11
C ALA A 289 -9.35 -14.41 -9.39
N HIS A 290 -8.82 -15.30 -8.53
CA HIS A 290 -7.45 -15.83 -8.64
C HIS A 290 -7.41 -17.35 -8.37
N ASP A 291 -6.27 -17.95 -8.70
CA ASP A 291 -5.90 -19.30 -8.30
C ASP A 291 -4.38 -19.35 -8.11
N ALA A 292 -3.86 -20.48 -7.62
CA ALA A 292 -2.43 -20.64 -7.36
C ALA A 292 -1.57 -20.41 -8.61
N ARG A 293 -2.06 -20.79 -9.80
CA ARG A 293 -1.32 -20.62 -11.06
C ARG A 293 -1.21 -19.14 -11.42
N MET A 294 -2.28 -18.36 -11.27
CA MET A 294 -2.24 -16.93 -11.52
C MET A 294 -1.22 -16.22 -10.61
N VAL A 295 -1.20 -16.56 -9.33
CA VAL A 295 -0.24 -15.98 -8.37
C VAL A 295 1.20 -16.31 -8.77
N ASP A 296 1.48 -17.57 -9.11
CA ASP A 296 2.79 -18.01 -9.60
C ASP A 296 3.19 -17.30 -10.91
N ASP A 297 2.26 -17.14 -11.86
CA ASP A 297 2.50 -16.40 -13.09
C ASP A 297 2.84 -14.92 -12.79
N MET A 298 2.16 -14.27 -11.85
CA MET A 298 2.43 -12.88 -11.44
C MET A 298 3.80 -12.74 -10.77
N ALA A 299 4.12 -13.62 -9.82
CA ALA A 299 5.41 -13.62 -9.10
C ALA A 299 6.57 -13.94 -10.06
N THR A 300 6.37 -14.90 -10.95
CA THR A 300 7.36 -15.26 -11.97
C THR A 300 7.54 -14.15 -13.01
N LEU A 301 6.49 -13.41 -13.37
CA LEU A 301 6.64 -12.24 -14.24
C LEU A 301 7.47 -11.14 -13.58
N TRP A 302 7.30 -10.91 -12.27
CA TRP A 302 8.18 -10.04 -11.48
C TRP A 302 9.63 -10.52 -11.44
N ALA A 303 9.85 -11.84 -11.35
CA ALA A 303 11.17 -12.45 -11.38
C ALA A 303 11.85 -12.32 -12.76
N ASN A 304 11.08 -12.21 -13.85
CA ASN A 304 11.59 -11.96 -15.20
C ASN A 304 11.62 -10.45 -15.57
N GLY A 305 11.01 -9.59 -14.75
CA GLY A 305 10.97 -8.13 -14.90
C GLY A 305 10.17 -7.58 -16.10
N GLY A 306 9.50 -8.44 -16.87
CA GLY A 306 8.65 -8.04 -18.00
C GLY A 306 9.40 -7.17 -19.02
N TRP A 307 8.87 -5.99 -19.34
CA TRP A 307 9.54 -5.02 -20.23
C TRP A 307 10.71 -4.27 -19.58
N SER A 308 10.87 -4.36 -18.26
CA SER A 308 11.93 -3.63 -17.54
C SER A 308 13.27 -4.39 -17.49
N GLY A 309 13.31 -5.62 -17.99
CA GLY A 309 14.47 -6.51 -17.91
C GLY A 309 14.56 -7.25 -16.57
N GLU A 310 15.29 -8.36 -16.56
CA GLU A 310 15.41 -9.24 -15.41
C GLU A 310 16.06 -8.49 -14.21
N PRO A 311 15.44 -8.52 -13.02
CA PRO A 311 16.01 -7.95 -11.81
C PRO A 311 17.25 -8.74 -11.37
N GLY A 312 18.20 -8.05 -10.73
CA GLY A 312 19.43 -8.68 -10.27
C GLY A 312 20.29 -7.73 -9.45
N PRO A 313 21.51 -8.15 -9.05
CA PRO A 313 22.43 -7.30 -8.31
C PRO A 313 22.83 -6.07 -9.13
N TYR A 314 22.94 -4.91 -8.48
CA TYR A 314 23.44 -3.68 -9.09
C TYR A 314 24.98 -3.71 -9.10
N THR A 315 25.56 -4.08 -10.25
CA THR A 315 27.00 -4.37 -10.39
C THR A 315 27.76 -3.37 -11.23
N GLY A 316 27.08 -2.41 -11.86
CA GLY A 316 27.70 -1.32 -12.61
C GLY A 316 26.91 -0.02 -12.55
N ALA A 317 27.61 1.12 -12.52
CA ALA A 317 26.99 2.45 -12.48
C ALA A 317 26.07 2.75 -13.68
N GLY A 318 26.32 2.12 -14.83
CA GLY A 318 25.51 2.20 -16.05
C GLY A 318 24.41 1.16 -16.16
N GLN A 319 24.12 0.41 -15.09
CA GLN A 319 23.01 -0.54 -15.06
C GLN A 319 21.69 0.20 -14.80
N TYR A 320 20.63 -0.20 -15.50
CA TYR A 320 19.30 0.34 -15.26
C TYR A 320 18.80 -0.08 -13.88
N PHE A 321 18.27 0.88 -13.13
CA PHE A 321 17.69 0.67 -11.80
C PHE A 321 16.65 1.76 -11.57
N THR A 322 15.53 1.38 -10.97
CA THR A 322 14.60 2.35 -10.36
C THR A 322 14.14 1.78 -9.04
N GLU A 323 13.96 2.65 -8.07
CA GLU A 323 13.56 2.31 -6.71
C GLU A 323 12.19 1.64 -6.70
N ARG A 324 11.29 2.10 -7.57
CA ARG A 324 9.97 1.48 -7.77
C ARG A 324 10.06 0.02 -8.18
N LEU A 325 10.89 -0.33 -9.17
CA LEU A 325 10.98 -1.72 -9.64
C LEU A 325 11.61 -2.63 -8.58
N ALA A 326 12.62 -2.14 -7.88
CA ALA A 326 13.28 -2.88 -6.81
C ALA A 326 12.34 -3.11 -5.62
N GLY A 327 11.66 -2.05 -5.17
CA GLY A 327 10.77 -2.05 -4.02
C GLY A 327 9.45 -2.78 -4.24
N LEU A 328 8.70 -2.43 -5.29
CA LEU A 328 7.46 -3.13 -5.62
C LEU A 328 7.74 -4.61 -5.92
N GLY A 329 8.79 -4.92 -6.68
CA GLY A 329 9.15 -6.30 -6.97
C GLY A 329 9.47 -7.10 -5.70
N LEU A 330 10.11 -6.49 -4.70
CA LEU A 330 10.30 -7.12 -3.39
C LEU A 330 8.96 -7.33 -2.67
N LEU A 331 8.12 -6.29 -2.54
CA LEU A 331 6.85 -6.41 -1.83
C LEU A 331 5.93 -7.47 -2.45
N GLU A 332 5.77 -7.48 -3.77
CA GLU A 332 4.85 -8.43 -4.40
C GLU A 332 5.37 -9.87 -4.29
N THR A 333 6.69 -10.07 -4.29
CA THR A 333 7.28 -11.40 -4.00
C THR A 333 7.02 -11.81 -2.55
N VAL A 334 7.10 -10.86 -1.60
CA VAL A 334 6.73 -11.12 -0.19
C VAL A 334 5.25 -11.51 -0.10
N SER A 335 4.36 -10.78 -0.78
CA SER A 335 2.93 -11.08 -0.79
C SER A 335 2.60 -12.43 -1.43
N ALA A 336 3.33 -12.83 -2.48
CA ALA A 336 3.23 -14.17 -3.06
C ALA A 336 3.59 -15.25 -2.03
N TYR A 337 4.72 -15.09 -1.34
CA TYR A 337 5.12 -16.01 -0.27
C TYR A 337 4.08 -16.03 0.86
N GLU A 338 3.65 -14.87 1.36
CA GLU A 338 2.64 -14.76 2.42
C GLU A 338 1.29 -15.42 2.06
N LEU A 339 0.96 -15.46 0.77
CA LEU A 339 -0.25 -16.09 0.25
C LEU A 339 -0.12 -17.61 0.12
N THR A 340 1.03 -18.09 -0.38
CA THR A 340 1.18 -19.49 -0.83
C THR A 340 2.04 -20.35 0.12
N GLY A 341 2.99 -19.75 0.83
CA GLY A 341 4.02 -20.45 1.60
C GLY A 341 5.10 -21.11 0.75
N GLU A 342 5.17 -20.81 -0.54
CA GLU A 342 6.10 -21.46 -1.47
C GLU A 342 7.56 -21.04 -1.21
N ALA A 343 8.43 -22.04 -1.01
CA ALA A 343 9.83 -21.80 -0.62
C ALA A 343 10.64 -21.05 -1.69
N HIS A 344 10.25 -21.14 -2.96
CA HIS A 344 10.94 -20.46 -4.05
C HIS A 344 10.70 -18.94 -4.01
N ASP A 345 9.52 -18.48 -3.58
CA ASP A 345 9.25 -17.05 -3.38
C ASP A 345 10.04 -16.50 -2.19
N LEU A 346 10.14 -17.25 -1.09
CA LEU A 346 11.02 -16.89 0.03
C LEU A 346 12.51 -16.79 -0.40
N THR A 347 12.94 -17.64 -1.33
CA THR A 347 14.29 -17.57 -1.90
C THR A 347 14.48 -16.28 -2.70
N ARG A 348 13.53 -15.94 -3.57
CA ARG A 348 13.53 -14.68 -4.34
C ARG A 348 13.50 -13.44 -3.43
N VAL A 349 12.78 -13.48 -2.31
CA VAL A 349 12.79 -12.40 -1.29
C VAL A 349 14.20 -12.21 -0.75
N ARG A 350 14.87 -13.30 -0.34
CA ARG A 350 16.24 -13.25 0.20
C ARG A 350 17.25 -12.75 -0.82
N GLU A 351 17.15 -13.18 -2.07
CA GLU A 351 18.01 -12.70 -3.16
C GLU A 351 17.87 -11.20 -3.38
N ARG A 352 16.64 -10.66 -3.39
CA ARG A 352 16.41 -9.22 -3.51
C ARG A 352 16.95 -8.44 -2.32
N ILE A 353 16.83 -8.96 -1.09
CA ILE A 353 17.45 -8.38 0.10
C ILE A 353 18.98 -8.34 -0.07
N ASP A 354 19.59 -9.43 -0.54
CA ASP A 354 21.04 -9.51 -0.78
C ASP A 354 21.48 -8.46 -1.80
N TRP A 355 20.74 -8.28 -2.90
CA TRP A 355 21.04 -7.30 -3.93
C TRP A 355 20.93 -5.87 -3.42
N LEU A 356 19.86 -5.54 -2.70
CA LEU A 356 19.64 -4.20 -2.13
C LEU A 356 20.70 -3.87 -1.07
N TYR A 357 21.06 -4.84 -0.22
CA TYR A 357 22.11 -4.68 0.77
C TYR A 357 23.46 -4.44 0.09
N ALA A 358 23.82 -5.27 -0.89
CA ALA A 358 25.06 -5.11 -1.63
C ALA A 358 25.13 -3.76 -2.38
N HIS A 359 24.02 -3.30 -2.96
CA HIS A 359 23.95 -2.01 -3.66
C HIS A 359 24.21 -0.84 -2.71
N GLN A 360 23.59 -0.83 -1.52
CA GLN A 360 23.76 0.24 -0.54
C GLN A 360 25.15 0.21 0.12
N GLN A 361 25.73 -0.99 0.32
CA GLN A 361 26.98 -1.18 1.04
C GLN A 361 28.23 -1.29 0.16
N ASN A 362 28.07 -1.51 -1.15
CA ASN A 362 29.16 -1.67 -2.11
C ASN A 362 28.75 -1.11 -3.48
N ASN A 363 28.31 0.14 -3.54
CA ASN A 363 27.89 0.75 -4.79
C ASN A 363 29.04 0.74 -5.82
N PRO A 364 28.82 0.27 -7.06
CA PRO A 364 29.86 0.14 -8.08
C PRO A 364 30.38 1.47 -8.65
N ASP A 365 29.86 2.61 -8.21
CA ASP A 365 30.29 3.94 -8.68
C ASP A 365 31.57 4.48 -8.02
N GLY A 366 32.06 3.82 -6.96
CA GLY A 366 33.29 4.21 -6.28
C GLY A 366 33.18 5.48 -5.42
N LEU A 367 31.98 5.99 -5.17
CA LEU A 367 31.75 7.21 -4.38
C LEU A 367 31.58 6.95 -2.87
N GLY A 368 31.67 5.69 -2.45
CA GLY A 368 31.49 5.26 -1.05
C GLY A 368 30.02 5.08 -0.67
N ASN A 369 29.77 4.61 0.56
CA ASN A 369 28.40 4.36 1.02
C ASN A 369 27.85 5.60 1.72
N ASP A 370 26.74 6.14 1.21
CA ASP A 370 26.04 7.28 1.83
C ASP A 370 24.71 6.87 2.48
N GLY A 371 24.33 5.59 2.38
CA GLY A 371 23.05 5.08 2.87
C GLY A 371 21.91 5.06 1.83
N SER A 372 22.15 5.51 0.60
CA SER A 372 21.17 5.46 -0.49
C SER A 372 21.39 4.27 -1.45
N TRP A 373 20.35 3.92 -2.22
CA TRP A 373 20.46 3.03 -3.39
C TRP A 373 20.87 3.81 -4.63
N ARG A 374 22.04 4.46 -4.55
CA ARG A 374 22.50 5.44 -5.53
C ARG A 374 22.58 4.84 -6.93
N ASN A 375 21.93 5.48 -7.89
CA ASN A 375 21.85 5.07 -9.28
C ASN A 375 21.97 6.30 -10.21
N SER A 376 21.79 6.09 -11.52
CA SER A 376 21.96 7.12 -12.56
C SER A 376 20.67 7.88 -12.79
N TRP A 377 20.69 9.21 -12.68
CA TRP A 377 19.58 10.07 -13.09
C TRP A 377 19.20 9.82 -14.56
N ASN A 378 20.18 9.77 -15.46
CA ASN A 378 19.91 9.58 -16.89
C ASN A 378 19.16 8.25 -17.16
N LEU A 379 19.63 7.14 -16.59
CA LEU A 379 18.96 5.85 -16.77
C LEU A 379 17.61 5.80 -16.05
N HIS A 380 17.48 6.45 -14.89
CA HIS A 380 16.22 6.56 -14.15
C HIS A 380 15.12 7.20 -15.01
N GLU A 381 15.47 8.23 -15.79
CA GLU A 381 14.56 8.89 -16.73
C GLU A 381 14.52 8.24 -18.13
N ASN A 382 15.06 7.02 -18.28
CA ASN A 382 15.13 6.27 -19.53
C ASN A 382 15.94 6.96 -20.66
N ASP A 383 16.89 7.84 -20.32
CA ASP A 383 17.93 8.34 -21.23
C ASP A 383 19.12 7.37 -21.29
N SER A 384 20.04 7.60 -22.23
CA SER A 384 21.31 6.88 -22.32
C SER A 384 22.25 7.28 -21.19
N TRP A 385 22.96 6.29 -20.63
CA TRP A 385 24.00 6.54 -19.64
C TRP A 385 25.16 7.36 -20.21
N LYS A 386 25.50 8.46 -19.54
CA LYS A 386 26.56 9.42 -19.92
C LYS A 386 27.45 9.70 -18.69
N PRO A 387 28.48 8.88 -18.45
CA PRO A 387 29.26 8.92 -17.20
C PRO A 387 29.79 10.32 -16.82
N GLU A 388 30.12 11.14 -17.80
CA GLU A 388 30.73 12.47 -17.62
C GLU A 388 29.73 13.53 -17.15
N THR A 389 28.44 13.31 -17.38
CA THR A 389 27.35 14.25 -17.05
C THR A 389 26.29 13.64 -16.15
N ASP A 390 26.44 12.37 -15.77
CA ASP A 390 25.48 11.64 -14.96
C ASP A 390 25.41 12.22 -13.54
N VAL A 391 24.19 12.45 -13.06
CA VAL A 391 23.96 12.91 -11.69
C VAL A 391 23.68 11.70 -10.81
N ARG A 392 24.72 11.19 -10.15
CA ARG A 392 24.60 10.05 -9.24
C ARG A 392 23.79 10.43 -8.01
N GLY A 393 22.69 9.71 -7.77
CA GLY A 393 21.77 10.04 -6.68
C GLY A 393 20.69 8.99 -6.52
N THR A 394 19.59 9.37 -5.87
CA THR A 394 18.40 8.54 -5.73
C THR A 394 17.17 9.42 -5.66
N SER A 395 16.01 8.90 -6.06
CA SER A 395 14.73 9.60 -5.89
C SER A 395 14.18 9.34 -4.48
N PRO A 396 14.10 10.35 -3.59
CA PRO A 396 13.61 10.16 -2.22
C PRO A 396 12.23 9.51 -2.16
N TRP A 397 11.28 10.02 -2.94
CA TRP A 397 9.90 9.54 -2.89
C TRP A 397 9.74 8.17 -3.53
N MET A 398 10.48 7.85 -4.61
CA MET A 398 10.43 6.49 -5.15
C MET A 398 11.10 5.48 -4.22
N THR A 399 12.09 5.90 -3.41
CA THR A 399 12.74 5.03 -2.41
C THR A 399 11.78 4.56 -1.33
N GLU A 400 10.66 5.26 -1.10
CA GLU A 400 9.59 4.75 -0.24
C GLU A 400 9.15 3.33 -0.65
N ASN A 401 9.11 3.01 -1.95
CA ASN A 401 8.75 1.66 -2.42
C ASN A 401 9.76 0.60 -1.94
N ILE A 402 11.05 0.94 -1.89
CA ILE A 402 12.08 0.04 -1.35
C ILE A 402 11.86 -0.14 0.15
N ILE A 403 11.62 0.96 0.88
CA ILE A 403 11.37 0.89 2.32
C ILE A 403 10.12 0.07 2.64
N ASP A 404 9.03 0.22 1.87
CA ASP A 404 7.81 -0.56 2.04
C ASP A 404 8.07 -2.06 1.78
N GLY A 405 8.75 -2.39 0.68
CA GLY A 405 9.16 -3.76 0.38
C GLY A 405 10.07 -4.37 1.47
N LEU A 406 11.04 -3.59 1.97
CA LEU A 406 11.93 -4.00 3.05
C LEU A 406 11.18 -4.19 4.37
N TRP A 407 10.25 -3.30 4.72
CA TRP A 407 9.42 -3.40 5.90
C TRP A 407 8.63 -4.72 5.92
N HIS A 408 7.92 -5.02 4.83
CA HIS A 408 7.18 -6.26 4.68
C HIS A 408 8.12 -7.49 4.69
N ALA A 409 9.27 -7.41 4.01
CA ALA A 409 10.26 -8.48 4.04
C ALA A 409 10.81 -8.73 5.46
N TRP A 410 11.02 -7.69 6.26
CA TRP A 410 11.47 -7.82 7.65
C TRP A 410 10.43 -8.51 8.53
N LEU A 411 9.14 -8.17 8.39
CA LEU A 411 8.06 -8.80 9.15
C LEU A 411 7.97 -10.31 8.93
N VAL A 412 8.42 -10.78 7.76
CA VAL A 412 8.37 -12.18 7.33
C VAL A 412 9.68 -12.91 7.62
N THR A 413 10.83 -12.26 7.44
CA THR A 413 12.14 -12.92 7.49
C THR A 413 12.93 -12.64 8.76
N GLY A 414 12.68 -11.52 9.43
CA GLY A 414 13.52 -11.02 10.52
C GLY A 414 14.97 -10.72 10.11
N ASP A 415 15.24 -10.52 8.82
CA ASP A 415 16.62 -10.29 8.34
C ASP A 415 17.21 -9.02 8.96
N LYS A 416 18.31 -9.19 9.69
CA LYS A 416 18.95 -8.14 10.49
C LYS A 416 19.61 -7.05 9.64
N ARG A 417 19.82 -7.28 8.35
CA ARG A 417 20.36 -6.28 7.42
C ARG A 417 19.31 -5.23 7.05
N ILE A 418 18.02 -5.55 7.19
CA ILE A 418 16.94 -4.64 6.81
C ILE A 418 16.89 -3.38 7.71
N PRO A 419 16.93 -3.49 9.06
CA PRO A 419 17.06 -2.33 9.93
C PRO A 419 18.26 -1.43 9.57
N GLU A 420 19.40 -2.03 9.25
CA GLU A 420 20.60 -1.29 8.81
C GLU A 420 20.33 -0.51 7.52
N MET A 421 19.70 -1.13 6.52
CA MET A 421 19.37 -0.45 5.27
C MET A 421 18.40 0.71 5.46
N ILE A 422 17.34 0.50 6.24
CA ILE A 422 16.31 1.51 6.49
C ILE A 422 16.88 2.69 7.28
N THR A 423 17.66 2.43 8.34
CA THR A 423 18.31 3.52 9.11
C THR A 423 19.38 4.25 8.30
N GLY A 424 20.15 3.52 7.47
CA GLY A 424 21.09 4.11 6.53
C GLY A 424 20.41 5.11 5.59
N PHE A 425 19.28 4.72 5.00
CA PHE A 425 18.52 5.62 4.14
C PHE A 425 17.85 6.77 4.91
N GLY A 426 17.34 6.53 6.13
CA GLY A 426 16.77 7.59 6.97
C GLY A 426 17.80 8.70 7.29
N ARG A 427 19.03 8.31 7.61
CA ARG A 427 20.14 9.26 7.84
C ARG A 427 20.51 10.01 6.56
N TYR A 428 20.61 9.30 5.44
CA TYR A 428 20.81 9.90 4.12
C TYR A 428 19.74 10.95 3.80
N LEU A 429 18.47 10.58 3.97
CA LEU A 429 17.33 11.42 3.67
C LEU A 429 17.36 12.69 4.52
N GLU A 430 17.72 12.60 5.80
CA GLU A 430 17.83 13.80 6.62
C GLU A 430 18.98 14.72 6.19
N HIS A 431 20.08 14.18 5.67
CA HIS A 431 21.24 15.01 5.30
C HIS A 431 21.12 15.59 3.88
N TYR A 432 20.46 14.88 2.95
CA TYR A 432 20.51 15.18 1.51
C TYR A 432 19.13 15.19 0.84
N GLY A 433 18.08 14.80 1.53
CA GLY A 433 16.74 14.57 0.96
C GLY A 433 15.87 15.81 0.82
N TRP A 434 16.18 16.89 1.56
CA TRP A 434 15.32 18.05 1.69
C TRP A 434 15.92 19.29 1.02
N ILE A 435 15.07 20.11 0.40
CA ILE A 435 15.50 21.40 -0.16
C ILE A 435 15.63 22.39 0.99
N SER A 436 16.79 23.07 1.05
CA SER A 436 17.04 24.09 2.07
C SER A 436 16.15 25.32 1.82
N PRO A 437 15.53 25.94 2.85
CA PRO A 437 14.61 27.07 2.68
C PRO A 437 15.19 28.27 1.92
N ASP A 438 16.50 28.50 2.02
CA ASP A 438 17.25 29.54 1.31
C ASP A 438 17.33 29.33 -0.21
N LEU A 439 17.08 28.11 -0.70
CA LEU A 439 16.93 27.82 -2.13
C LEU A 439 15.49 28.05 -2.62
N ILE A 440 14.52 28.16 -1.72
CA ILE A 440 13.11 28.34 -2.04
C ILE A 440 12.78 29.84 -2.12
N VAL A 441 13.39 30.51 -3.10
CA VAL A 441 13.24 31.95 -3.34
C VAL A 441 12.81 32.20 -4.77
N LYS A 442 11.94 33.20 -4.99
CA LYS A 442 11.45 33.53 -6.34
C LYS A 442 12.63 33.80 -7.30
N PRO A 443 12.62 33.22 -8.53
CA PRO A 443 11.52 32.50 -9.16
C PRO A 443 11.41 30.99 -8.83
N HIS A 444 12.32 30.43 -8.04
CA HIS A 444 12.43 29.02 -7.69
C HIS A 444 11.64 28.69 -6.41
N ASP A 445 10.33 28.59 -6.54
CA ASP A 445 9.47 27.97 -5.52
C ASP A 445 8.70 26.81 -6.18
N TRP A 446 9.21 25.59 -5.99
CA TRP A 446 8.67 24.38 -6.62
C TRP A 446 7.49 23.78 -5.86
N ARG A 447 7.04 24.39 -4.76
CA ARG A 447 5.97 23.85 -3.92
C ARG A 447 4.60 24.02 -4.56
N ASP A 448 3.68 23.13 -4.22
CA ASP A 448 2.27 23.34 -4.49
C ASP A 448 1.79 24.52 -3.62
N PRO A 449 1.06 25.49 -4.19
CA PRO A 449 0.50 26.60 -3.42
C PRO A 449 -0.29 26.17 -2.17
N CYS A 450 -0.85 24.97 -2.16
CA CYS A 450 -1.59 24.44 -1.01
C CYS A 450 -0.72 24.22 0.24
N THR A 451 0.59 23.97 0.08
CA THR A 451 1.51 23.65 1.19
C THR A 451 1.94 24.91 1.96
N GLY A 452 1.72 26.09 1.38
CA GLY A 452 2.02 27.37 2.01
C GLY A 452 3.52 27.74 2.06
N PRO A 453 3.84 28.96 2.52
CA PRO A 453 5.19 29.52 2.44
C PRO A 453 6.21 28.85 3.36
N ASP A 454 5.76 28.15 4.40
CA ASP A 454 6.61 27.41 5.35
C ASP A 454 6.59 25.89 5.09
N GLY A 455 5.98 25.47 3.96
CA GLY A 455 5.88 24.07 3.57
C GLY A 455 7.25 23.44 3.30
N LEU A 456 7.45 22.23 3.82
CA LEU A 456 8.62 21.39 3.52
C LEU A 456 8.55 20.89 2.07
N ILE A 457 9.69 20.64 1.45
CA ILE A 457 9.77 20.00 0.13
C ILE A 457 11.00 19.09 0.07
N GLY A 458 10.77 17.82 -0.26
CA GLY A 458 11.83 16.90 -0.64
C GLY A 458 12.34 17.16 -2.05
N TRP A 459 13.60 16.85 -2.30
CA TRP A 459 14.13 16.82 -3.67
C TRP A 459 13.41 15.77 -4.51
N TYR A 460 13.15 16.05 -5.79
CA TYR A 460 12.73 15.02 -6.75
C TYR A 460 13.83 13.97 -6.95
N TRP A 461 15.07 14.46 -7.01
CA TRP A 461 16.31 13.69 -7.08
C TRP A 461 17.31 14.25 -6.07
N SER A 462 17.81 13.41 -5.18
CA SER A 462 18.76 13.78 -4.12
C SER A 462 20.14 13.20 -4.38
N SER A 463 21.19 13.84 -3.90
CA SER A 463 22.56 13.31 -4.00
C SER A 463 23.47 13.88 -2.93
N ALA A 464 24.32 13.03 -2.35
CA ALA A 464 25.43 13.44 -1.49
C ALA A 464 26.64 13.99 -2.26
N HIS A 465 26.67 13.84 -3.59
CA HIS A 465 27.84 14.13 -4.44
C HIS A 465 27.58 15.17 -5.52
N ALA A 466 26.32 15.40 -5.89
CA ALA A 466 25.97 16.40 -6.90
C ALA A 466 26.08 17.81 -6.33
N THR A 467 26.46 18.76 -7.18
CA THR A 467 26.38 20.19 -6.84
C THR A 467 24.92 20.63 -6.74
N THR A 468 24.60 21.59 -5.87
CA THR A 468 23.26 22.19 -5.77
C THR A 468 22.71 22.62 -7.13
N LYS A 469 23.54 23.25 -7.97
CA LYS A 469 23.16 23.67 -9.34
C LYS A 469 22.66 22.50 -10.21
N ALA A 470 23.25 21.32 -10.07
CA ALA A 470 22.83 20.14 -10.84
C ALA A 470 21.49 19.61 -10.33
N LEU A 471 21.27 19.64 -9.01
CA LEU A 471 19.99 19.26 -8.39
C LEU A 471 18.89 20.27 -8.74
N GLU A 472 19.16 21.57 -8.71
CA GLU A 472 18.23 22.62 -9.14
C GLU A 472 17.82 22.44 -10.61
N ALA A 473 18.75 22.09 -11.50
CA ALA A 473 18.43 21.84 -12.90
C ALA A 473 17.48 20.64 -13.09
N ILE A 474 17.64 19.59 -12.29
CA ILE A 474 16.70 18.46 -12.26
C ILE A 474 15.36 18.90 -11.67
N GLN A 475 15.38 19.65 -10.57
CA GLN A 475 14.19 20.14 -9.91
C GLN A 475 13.36 21.08 -10.80
N ASP A 476 14.01 21.95 -11.56
CA ASP A 476 13.37 22.87 -12.51
C ASP A 476 12.70 22.13 -13.70
N SER A 477 13.24 20.97 -14.09
CA SER A 477 12.71 20.18 -15.21
C SER A 477 11.60 19.23 -14.79
N GLU A 478 11.81 18.45 -13.73
CA GLU A 478 10.92 17.34 -13.35
C GLU A 478 10.29 17.49 -11.95
N GLY A 479 10.82 18.39 -11.13
CA GLY A 479 10.51 18.46 -9.70
C GLY A 479 9.38 19.42 -9.30
N TRP A 480 8.65 20.02 -10.24
CA TRP A 480 7.52 20.88 -9.88
C TRP A 480 6.47 20.11 -9.08
N TYR A 481 6.09 20.67 -7.93
CA TYR A 481 5.19 20.07 -6.93
C TYR A 481 5.73 18.78 -6.29
N SER A 482 7.06 18.68 -6.10
CA SER A 482 7.68 17.53 -5.40
C SER A 482 7.19 17.38 -3.96
N ASP A 483 6.71 18.44 -3.33
CA ASP A 483 6.06 18.41 -2.03
C ASP A 483 4.75 17.61 -2.02
N SER A 484 4.12 17.39 -3.18
CA SER A 484 3.02 16.44 -3.31
C SER A 484 3.41 14.98 -3.01
N HIS A 485 4.72 14.69 -2.99
CA HIS A 485 5.31 13.41 -2.61
C HIS A 485 5.82 13.34 -1.15
N ASN A 486 5.70 14.42 -0.37
CA ASN A 486 6.13 14.41 1.03
C ASN A 486 5.32 13.43 1.89
N VAL A 487 4.08 13.15 1.50
CA VAL A 487 3.18 12.23 2.22
C VAL A 487 3.81 10.84 2.29
N GLU A 488 4.39 10.34 1.19
CA GLU A 488 5.11 9.06 1.13
C GLU A 488 6.39 9.07 1.98
N LEU A 489 7.10 10.20 2.04
CA LEU A 489 8.35 10.32 2.79
C LEU A 489 8.18 10.12 4.31
N ALA A 490 6.94 10.15 4.81
CA ALA A 490 6.65 9.79 6.18
C ALA A 490 6.99 8.32 6.50
N LEU A 491 6.85 7.38 5.55
CA LEU A 491 7.21 5.97 5.79
C LEU A 491 8.73 5.78 5.99
N PRO A 492 9.62 6.22 5.07
CA PRO A 492 11.06 6.16 5.27
C PRO A 492 11.52 6.75 6.61
N ILE A 493 11.00 7.93 6.97
CA ILE A 493 11.37 8.60 8.23
C ILE A 493 10.89 7.81 9.45
N ALA A 494 9.62 7.38 9.47
CA ALA A 494 9.06 6.65 10.61
C ALA A 494 9.68 5.25 10.77
N ALA A 495 9.95 4.56 9.67
CA ALA A 495 10.61 3.26 9.69
C ALA A 495 12.06 3.39 10.18
N ALA A 496 12.79 4.40 9.72
CA ALA A 496 14.13 4.69 10.25
C ALA A 496 14.08 5.01 11.75
N TYR A 497 13.14 5.85 12.21
CA TYR A 497 12.98 6.15 13.63
C TYR A 497 12.71 4.89 14.47
N TYR A 498 11.87 3.98 13.98
CA TYR A 498 11.53 2.73 14.66
C TYR A 498 12.75 1.81 14.90
N PHE A 499 13.72 1.81 13.97
CA PHE A 499 14.94 1.01 14.08
C PHE A 499 16.15 1.79 14.64
N GLU A 500 16.15 3.12 14.59
CA GLU A 500 17.28 3.97 14.99
C GLU A 500 17.49 3.97 16.50
N ARG A 501 18.74 3.72 16.92
CA ARG A 501 19.15 3.63 18.33
C ARG A 501 20.03 4.79 18.76
N ASP A 502 20.62 5.53 17.83
CA ASP A 502 21.34 6.75 18.16
C ASP A 502 20.35 7.85 18.58
N PRO A 503 20.40 8.35 19.83
CA PRO A 503 19.40 9.30 20.31
C PRO A 503 19.35 10.62 19.53
N LYS A 504 20.47 11.06 18.95
CA LYS A 504 20.49 12.30 18.14
C LYS A 504 19.83 12.08 16.79
N GLN A 505 20.11 10.95 16.15
CA GLN A 505 19.47 10.58 14.88
C GLN A 505 17.97 10.32 15.08
N SER A 506 17.58 9.59 16.13
CA SER A 506 16.15 9.39 16.45
C SER A 506 15.43 10.72 16.69
N ALA A 507 16.07 11.67 17.39
CA ALA A 507 15.49 12.98 17.62
C ALA A 507 15.33 13.79 16.32
N ALA A 508 16.32 13.74 15.41
CA ALA A 508 16.24 14.39 14.10
C ALA A 508 15.13 13.78 13.23
N LEU A 509 15.04 12.46 13.17
CA LEU A 509 13.97 11.76 12.43
C LEU A 509 12.59 12.07 13.01
N LYS A 510 12.46 12.12 14.34
CA LYS A 510 11.20 12.48 14.99
C LYS A 510 10.79 13.92 14.68
N HIS A 511 11.73 14.85 14.74
CA HIS A 511 11.50 16.25 14.36
C HIS A 511 11.06 16.35 12.90
N ARG A 512 11.75 15.66 11.99
CA ARG A 512 11.39 15.63 10.57
C ARG A 512 9.98 15.10 10.33
N PHE A 513 9.59 14.03 11.05
CA PHE A 513 8.23 13.52 10.96
C PHE A 513 7.20 14.54 11.42
N ASP A 514 7.47 15.27 12.51
CA ASP A 514 6.57 16.30 13.03
C ASP A 514 6.38 17.46 12.04
N GLU A 515 7.40 17.83 11.27
CA GLU A 515 7.27 18.79 10.16
C GLU A 515 6.44 18.23 9.01
N LEU A 516 6.62 16.95 8.67
CA LEU A 516 5.88 16.27 7.60
C LEU A 516 4.37 16.16 7.87
N VAL A 517 3.92 16.25 9.12
CA VAL A 517 2.49 16.27 9.44
C VAL A 517 1.76 17.40 8.70
N SER A 518 2.42 18.51 8.40
CA SER A 518 1.88 19.61 7.59
C SER A 518 1.53 19.19 6.16
N SER A 519 2.16 18.15 5.63
CA SER A 519 1.87 17.62 4.29
C SER A 519 0.54 16.86 4.24
N TYR A 520 -0.07 16.56 5.40
CA TYR A 520 -1.42 16.00 5.50
C TYR A 520 -2.52 17.08 5.45
N ASP A 521 -2.28 18.16 4.72
CA ASP A 521 -3.22 19.26 4.54
C ASP A 521 -4.38 18.87 3.60
N SER A 522 -5.62 19.13 4.03
CA SER A 522 -6.82 18.79 3.25
C SER A 522 -6.97 19.61 1.96
N ALA A 523 -6.45 20.85 1.90
CA ALA A 523 -6.44 21.61 0.65
C ALA A 523 -5.51 20.96 -0.37
N CYS A 524 -4.36 20.43 0.06
CA CYS A 524 -3.49 19.63 -0.79
C CYS A 524 -4.12 18.30 -1.19
N ALA A 525 -4.84 17.64 -0.28
CA ALA A 525 -5.58 16.40 -0.55
C ALA A 525 -6.67 16.58 -1.61
N ALA A 526 -7.30 17.76 -1.68
CA ALA A 526 -8.37 18.03 -2.63
C ALA A 526 -7.92 18.09 -4.11
N ASN A 527 -6.60 18.13 -4.37
CA ASN A 527 -6.07 18.17 -5.73
C ASN A 527 -6.22 16.80 -6.43
N SER A 528 -7.17 16.72 -7.36
CA SER A 528 -7.53 15.52 -8.13
C SER A 528 -6.94 15.46 -9.54
N LYS A 529 -5.99 16.34 -9.90
CA LYS A 529 -5.43 16.43 -11.27
C LYS A 529 -4.74 15.14 -11.72
N THR A 530 -4.18 14.38 -10.77
CA THR A 530 -3.46 13.14 -11.05
C THR A 530 -4.05 12.00 -10.24
N LEU A 531 -4.90 11.17 -10.86
CA LEU A 531 -5.71 10.18 -10.13
C LEU A 531 -4.88 9.15 -9.35
N ARG A 532 -3.75 8.71 -9.91
CA ARG A 532 -2.80 7.79 -9.24
C ARG A 532 -2.16 8.38 -7.98
N ARG A 533 -2.31 9.68 -7.73
CA ARG A 533 -1.88 10.33 -6.48
C ARG A 533 -2.48 9.71 -5.25
N PHE A 534 -3.75 9.30 -5.35
CA PHE A 534 -4.41 8.60 -4.26
C PHE A 534 -3.66 7.33 -3.84
N ASN A 535 -3.08 6.61 -4.81
CA ASN A 535 -2.43 5.35 -4.52
C ASN A 535 -1.05 5.57 -3.91
N TRP A 536 -0.19 6.35 -4.58
CA TRP A 536 1.18 6.55 -4.10
C TRP A 536 1.22 7.25 -2.74
N ASN A 537 0.34 8.21 -2.47
CA ASN A 537 0.36 8.94 -1.20
C ASN A 537 -0.03 8.02 -0.02
N ASN A 538 -0.81 6.96 -0.26
CA ASN A 538 -1.51 6.26 0.82
C ASN A 538 -1.24 4.76 0.92
N ARG A 539 -0.56 4.13 -0.06
CA ARG A 539 -0.33 2.67 -0.03
C ARG A 539 0.53 2.24 1.17
N GLY A 540 1.73 2.81 1.31
CA GLY A 540 2.68 2.49 2.38
C GLY A 540 2.57 3.41 3.60
N THR A 541 2.02 4.61 3.46
CA THR A 541 2.06 5.65 4.51
C THR A 541 1.23 5.32 5.77
N GLY A 542 0.26 4.42 5.66
CA GLY A 542 -0.63 4.06 6.77
C GLY A 542 0.10 3.58 8.03
N VAL A 543 1.16 2.76 7.87
CA VAL A 543 1.93 2.18 8.98
C VAL A 543 2.83 3.21 9.67
N ALA A 544 3.19 4.30 8.99
CA ALA A 544 4.02 5.37 9.55
C ALA A 544 3.43 5.93 10.86
N GLN A 545 2.09 5.99 10.93
CA GLN A 545 1.36 6.45 12.11
C GLN A 545 1.52 5.53 13.32
N TRP A 546 1.72 4.23 13.09
CA TRP A 546 2.02 3.25 14.14
C TRP A 546 3.50 3.28 14.52
N LEU A 547 4.40 3.30 13.53
CA LEU A 547 5.86 3.29 13.69
C LEU A 547 6.35 4.44 14.58
N ILE A 548 5.90 5.67 14.28
CA ILE A 548 6.38 6.87 15.00
C ILE A 548 5.94 6.92 16.47
N ARG A 549 4.93 6.13 16.85
CA ARG A 549 4.45 6.04 18.24
C ARG A 549 5.18 4.99 19.06
N GLN A 550 5.94 4.13 18.42
CA GLN A 550 6.78 3.19 19.14
C GLN A 550 7.99 3.92 19.75
N PRO A 551 8.61 3.37 20.80
CA PRO A 551 9.91 3.86 21.23
C PRO A 551 10.93 3.72 20.10
N ALA A 552 11.81 4.71 19.94
CA ALA A 552 12.91 4.62 18.99
C ALA A 552 13.77 3.37 19.23
N GLY A 553 14.18 2.69 18.17
CA GLY A 553 15.00 1.48 18.23
C GLY A 553 14.28 0.22 18.73
N SER A 554 12.96 0.27 18.94
CA SER A 554 12.17 -0.89 19.39
C SER A 554 11.96 -1.96 18.31
N GLY A 555 12.31 -1.67 17.06
CA GLY A 555 12.29 -2.63 15.97
C GLY A 555 13.44 -3.63 15.95
N GLU A 556 14.53 -3.38 16.66
CA GLU A 556 15.58 -4.38 16.78
C GLU A 556 15.35 -5.30 18.00
N PRO A 557 15.56 -6.63 17.86
CA PRO A 557 15.59 -7.51 19.03
C PRO A 557 16.61 -6.96 20.03
N GLN A 558 16.19 -6.72 21.28
CA GLN A 558 17.13 -6.41 22.34
C GLN A 558 18.19 -7.51 22.35
N SER A 559 19.46 -7.12 22.20
CA SER A 559 20.57 -8.05 22.38
C SER A 559 20.36 -8.68 23.75
N SER A 560 20.05 -9.99 23.78
CA SER A 560 19.99 -10.73 25.04
C SER A 560 21.27 -10.42 25.78
N THR A 561 21.14 -9.68 26.87
CA THR A 561 22.21 -9.54 27.85
C THR A 561 22.57 -10.96 28.22
N LYS A 562 23.80 -11.38 27.89
CA LYS A 562 24.36 -12.63 28.37
C LYS A 562 24.15 -12.60 29.89
N HIS A 563 23.22 -13.40 30.39
CA HIS A 563 23.25 -13.78 31.78
C HIS A 563 24.52 -14.58 31.97
N GLU A 564 25.59 -13.90 32.39
CA GLU A 564 26.68 -14.55 33.10
C GLU A 564 26.04 -15.31 34.25
N THR A 565 26.02 -16.63 34.09
CA THR A 565 25.63 -17.55 35.15
C THR A 565 26.90 -17.78 35.99
N PRO A 566 26.81 -17.85 37.33
CA PRO A 566 27.96 -17.81 38.24
C PRO A 566 29.06 -18.84 37.98
#